data_AF-A0A625TPX7-F1
#
_entry.id   AF-A0A625TPX7-F1
#
_cell.length_a   1.000
_cell.length_b   1.000
_cell.length_c   1.000
_cell.angle_alpha   90.00
_cell.angle_beta   90.00
_cell.angle_gamma   90.00
#
_symmetry.space_group_name_H-M   'P 1'
#
loop_
_entity.id
_entity.type
_entity.pdbx_description
1 polymer ?
#
loop_
_entity_poly.entity_id
_entity_poly.type
_entity_poly.pdbx_seq_one_letter_code
_entity_poly.pdbx_strand_id
1 'polypeptide(L)'
;MAKLDAFERLVTHHSVTIDTRFRTQAAPEVKAKCLCPVPEMSILAPLIIKQKGLVHTYDLGSSVVTLQDVELVPSNPDTEPTHLVLLINTVDKNGSTTVVKNINTNERVEIQPKHEQGEGYEVSAHVVISLSGNMRTYDMIYTVTPGISTARLNSFLDRILFEVAKSNEELFTAKHPTNVVSATSKKDLKILYKPVFDLTGMLDKELFNKLSQKGLSDVILIKDQYDTINAPDVNSPYIPTESTLRLLPNHGDNVVGWLKNVASHFNQDLNGGYDKLKVKFQDPETNKPRQVDFKTSNINLNNLEKTFIKKSILEHFSSRLKDSYVKIDSEFVVKMIDLM
;
A
#
# COMPACT_ATOMS: atom_id res chain seq x y z
N MET A 1 -2.77 9.99 -16.39
CA MET A 1 -1.72 9.16 -15.76
C MET A 1 -0.76 10.09 -15.05
N ALA A 2 -0.52 9.93 -13.74
CA ALA A 2 0.51 10.69 -13.04
C ALA A 2 1.87 10.25 -13.61
N LYS A 3 2.65 11.17 -14.18
CA LYS A 3 3.99 10.87 -14.68
C LYS A 3 4.94 10.75 -13.48
N LEU A 4 5.82 9.75 -13.51
CA LEU A 4 6.92 9.67 -12.57
C LEU A 4 7.91 10.81 -12.85
N ASP A 5 8.46 11.41 -11.81
CA ASP A 5 9.42 12.52 -11.97
C ASP A 5 10.77 12.00 -12.49
N ALA A 6 11.51 12.80 -13.26
CA ALA A 6 12.80 12.36 -13.80
C ALA A 6 13.96 12.51 -12.78
N PHE A 7 13.74 13.22 -11.68
CA PHE A 7 14.78 13.61 -10.71
C PHE A 7 14.46 13.23 -9.27
N GLU A 8 13.19 12.92 -8.98
CA GLU A 8 12.76 12.52 -7.64
C GLU A 8 11.87 11.26 -7.65
N ARG A 9 11.85 10.57 -6.52
CA ARG A 9 10.95 9.43 -6.28
C ARG A 9 10.31 9.52 -4.91
N LEU A 10 9.00 9.45 -4.89
CA LEU A 10 8.23 9.36 -3.67
C LEU A 10 8.30 7.92 -3.13
N VAL A 11 8.70 7.77 -1.87
CA VAL A 11 8.64 6.52 -1.12
C VAL A 11 7.65 6.63 0.03
N THR A 12 7.05 5.50 0.39
CA THR A 12 6.17 5.38 1.58
C THR A 12 6.73 4.36 2.54
N HIS A 13 6.62 4.66 3.83
CA HIS A 13 7.12 3.83 4.93
C HIS A 13 5.98 2.98 5.51
N HIS A 14 6.26 1.71 5.74
CA HIS A 14 5.32 0.69 6.19
C HIS A 14 6.00 -0.23 7.20
N SER A 15 5.18 -0.89 8.01
CA SER A 15 5.58 -2.06 8.75
C SER A 15 4.90 -3.27 8.11
N VAL A 16 5.66 -4.33 7.89
CA VAL A 16 5.15 -5.61 7.41
C VAL A 16 5.16 -6.62 8.55
N THR A 17 3.99 -7.13 8.91
CA THR A 17 3.86 -8.20 9.91
C THR A 17 3.69 -9.52 9.19
N ILE A 18 4.45 -10.52 9.62
CA ILE A 18 4.35 -11.89 9.11
C ILE A 18 3.38 -12.67 10.00
N ASP A 19 2.42 -13.33 9.36
CA ASP A 19 1.52 -14.28 10.01
C ASP A 19 1.38 -15.54 9.15
N THR A 20 0.55 -16.49 9.57
CA THR A 20 0.23 -17.71 8.82
C THR A 20 -1.25 -17.86 8.59
N ARG A 21 -1.61 -18.39 7.41
CA ARG A 21 -2.99 -18.76 7.07
C ARG A 21 -3.05 -20.17 6.56
N PHE A 22 -4.12 -20.88 6.91
CA PHE A 22 -4.40 -22.22 6.39
C PHE A 22 -4.68 -22.17 4.88
N ARG A 23 -4.06 -23.09 4.13
CA ARG A 23 -4.40 -23.38 2.74
C ARG A 23 -5.51 -24.44 2.65
N THR A 24 -5.50 -25.40 3.57
CA THR A 24 -6.51 -26.46 3.63
C THR A 24 -7.83 -25.93 4.21
N GLN A 25 -8.95 -26.28 3.57
CA GLN A 25 -10.27 -26.12 4.19
C GLN A 25 -10.43 -27.18 5.30
N ALA A 26 -10.26 -26.74 6.54
CA ALA A 26 -10.47 -27.55 7.75
C ALA A 26 -11.50 -26.86 8.66
N ALA A 27 -12.21 -27.67 9.45
CA ALA A 27 -13.17 -27.17 10.43
C ALA A 27 -12.48 -26.24 11.46
N PRO A 28 -13.18 -25.21 11.99
CA PRO A 28 -12.60 -24.26 12.95
C PRO A 28 -11.96 -24.94 14.17
N GLU A 29 -12.58 -26.02 14.67
CA GLU A 29 -12.09 -26.81 15.81
C GLU A 29 -10.73 -27.48 15.55
N VAL A 30 -10.49 -27.89 14.29
CA VAL A 30 -9.22 -28.47 13.84
C VAL A 30 -8.16 -27.38 13.71
N LYS A 31 -8.54 -26.23 13.15
CA LYS A 31 -7.65 -25.07 13.00
C LYS A 31 -7.18 -24.53 14.35
N ALA A 32 -8.07 -24.46 15.34
CA ALA A 32 -7.76 -23.97 16.69
C ALA A 32 -6.72 -24.82 17.44
N LYS A 33 -6.60 -26.11 17.10
CA LYS A 33 -5.65 -27.04 17.73
C LYS A 33 -4.36 -27.21 16.93
N CYS A 34 -4.24 -26.57 15.77
CA CYS A 34 -3.10 -26.71 14.89
C CYS A 34 -2.09 -25.59 15.14
N LEU A 35 -0.87 -25.94 15.54
CA LEU A 35 0.24 -24.99 15.66
C LEU A 35 0.87 -24.80 14.28
N CYS A 36 0.71 -23.61 13.71
CA CYS A 36 1.39 -23.18 12.48
C CYS A 36 2.52 -22.22 12.87
N PRO A 37 3.79 -22.67 12.84
CA PRO A 37 4.92 -21.79 13.10
C PRO A 37 4.93 -20.61 12.13
N VAL A 38 5.09 -19.41 12.67
CA VAL A 38 5.28 -18.21 11.86
C VAL A 38 6.77 -18.05 11.59
N PRO A 39 7.23 -18.14 10.32
CA PRO A 39 8.64 -18.00 9.99
C PRO A 39 9.10 -16.55 10.12
N GLU A 40 10.37 -16.36 10.42
CA GLU A 40 11.01 -15.05 10.39
C GLU A 40 11.35 -14.61 8.96
N MET A 41 11.51 -13.30 8.73
CA MET A 41 11.88 -12.76 7.42
C MET A 41 13.22 -13.31 6.91
N SER A 42 14.20 -13.50 7.80
CA SER A 42 15.51 -14.11 7.48
C SER A 42 15.39 -15.53 6.90
N ILE A 43 14.39 -16.30 7.32
CA ILE A 43 14.10 -17.65 6.81
C ILE A 43 13.35 -17.57 5.47
N LEU A 44 12.44 -16.60 5.32
CA LEU A 44 11.65 -16.43 4.10
C LEU A 44 12.45 -15.83 2.95
N ALA A 45 13.37 -14.90 3.22
CA ALA A 45 14.07 -14.13 2.20
C ALA A 45 14.81 -15.02 1.17
N PRO A 46 15.59 -16.06 1.57
CA PRO A 46 16.20 -16.99 0.60
C PRO A 46 15.19 -17.77 -0.23
N LEU A 47 14.00 -18.03 0.30
CA LEU A 47 12.93 -18.73 -0.43
C LEU A 47 12.21 -17.79 -1.41
N ILE A 48 12.06 -16.51 -1.04
CA ILE A 48 11.50 -15.45 -1.88
C ILE A 48 12.40 -15.19 -3.10
N ILE A 49 13.73 -15.17 -2.91
CA ILE A 49 14.70 -15.02 -4.03
C ILE A 49 14.47 -16.06 -5.12
N LYS A 50 14.15 -17.30 -4.75
CA LYS A 50 13.86 -18.39 -5.71
C LYS A 50 12.58 -18.17 -6.52
N GLN A 51 11.74 -17.19 -6.15
CA GLN A 51 10.53 -16.82 -6.88
C GLN A 51 10.77 -15.71 -7.91
N LYS A 52 12.02 -15.28 -8.14
CA LYS A 52 12.36 -14.31 -9.20
C LYS A 52 11.76 -14.75 -10.53
N GLY A 53 11.12 -13.80 -11.22
CA GLY A 53 10.37 -14.04 -12.46
C GLY A 53 8.92 -14.48 -12.24
N LEU A 54 8.42 -14.53 -11.00
CA LEU A 54 7.00 -14.81 -10.74
C LEU A 54 6.12 -13.74 -11.39
N VAL A 55 5.16 -14.18 -12.20
CA VAL A 55 4.18 -13.33 -12.87
C VAL A 55 2.79 -13.60 -12.31
N HIS A 56 2.02 -12.54 -12.08
CA HIS A 56 0.61 -12.63 -11.77
C HIS A 56 -0.21 -11.58 -12.54
N THR A 57 -1.42 -11.95 -12.91
CA THR A 57 -2.30 -11.12 -13.73
C THR A 57 -3.52 -10.69 -12.94
N TYR A 58 -3.84 -9.41 -12.97
CA TYR A 58 -4.98 -8.78 -12.31
C TYR A 58 -5.97 -8.23 -13.35
N ASP A 59 -7.15 -7.81 -12.87
CA ASP A 59 -8.13 -7.04 -13.66
C ASP A 59 -8.46 -7.69 -15.01
N LEU A 60 -8.73 -9.00 -15.01
CA LEU A 60 -9.06 -9.78 -16.21
C LEU A 60 -7.99 -9.74 -17.33
N GLY A 61 -6.73 -9.46 -17.01
CA GLY A 61 -5.66 -9.45 -18.01
C GLY A 61 -5.03 -8.09 -18.27
N SER A 62 -5.64 -7.00 -17.79
CA SER A 62 -5.19 -5.65 -18.14
C SER A 62 -3.97 -5.19 -17.35
N SER A 63 -3.72 -5.76 -16.17
CA SER A 63 -2.54 -5.46 -15.37
C SER A 63 -1.75 -6.73 -15.10
N VAL A 64 -0.47 -6.73 -15.47
CA VAL A 64 0.44 -7.86 -15.23
C VAL A 64 1.54 -7.39 -14.28
N VAL A 65 1.72 -8.11 -13.18
CA VAL A 65 2.72 -7.78 -12.15
C VAL A 65 3.76 -8.89 -12.10
N THR A 66 5.03 -8.51 -12.10
CA THR A 66 6.16 -9.42 -12.16
C THR A 66 7.16 -9.11 -11.05
N LEU A 67 7.65 -10.15 -10.37
CA LEU A 67 8.81 -10.06 -9.50
C LEU A 67 10.06 -10.06 -10.36
N GLN A 68 10.42 -8.89 -10.89
CA GLN A 68 11.42 -8.70 -11.92
C GLN A 68 12.83 -9.07 -11.42
N ASP A 69 13.15 -8.65 -10.20
CA ASP A 69 14.45 -8.93 -9.58
C ASP A 69 14.33 -9.01 -8.05
N VAL A 70 15.25 -9.73 -7.42
CA VAL A 70 15.25 -9.98 -5.97
C VAL A 70 16.66 -10.17 -5.48
N GLU A 71 17.08 -9.40 -4.48
CA GLU A 71 18.43 -9.44 -3.94
C GLU A 71 18.45 -9.27 -2.41
N LEU A 72 19.49 -9.81 -1.77
CA LEU A 72 19.81 -9.58 -0.37
C LEU A 72 20.92 -8.54 -0.28
N VAL A 73 20.75 -7.56 0.61
CA VAL A 73 21.66 -6.41 0.74
C VAL A 73 22.11 -6.23 2.19
N PRO A 74 23.39 -5.97 2.47
CA PRO A 74 24.50 -5.95 1.51
C PRO A 74 24.78 -7.33 0.89
N SER A 75 25.22 -7.34 -0.36
CA SER A 75 25.52 -8.57 -1.12
C SER A 75 26.97 -9.05 -0.96
N ASN A 76 27.72 -8.45 -0.03
CA ASN A 76 29.12 -8.77 0.23
C ASN A 76 29.24 -10.11 0.98
N PRO A 77 30.07 -11.06 0.53
CA PRO A 77 30.30 -12.32 1.26
C PRO A 77 30.69 -12.16 2.73
N ASP A 78 31.37 -11.06 3.08
CA ASP A 78 31.90 -10.83 4.42
C ASP A 78 30.92 -10.09 5.35
N THR A 79 29.70 -9.81 4.91
CA THR A 79 28.71 -9.07 5.69
C THR A 79 27.37 -9.76 5.60
N GLU A 80 26.78 -10.07 6.75
CA GLU A 80 25.44 -10.65 6.76
C GLU A 80 24.44 -9.67 6.13
N PRO A 81 23.58 -10.14 5.21
CA PRO A 81 22.53 -9.30 4.67
C PRO A 81 21.60 -8.80 5.77
N THR A 82 21.18 -7.55 5.66
CA THR A 82 20.28 -6.89 6.60
C THR A 82 18.93 -6.58 5.99
N HIS A 83 18.84 -6.53 4.66
CA HIS A 83 17.64 -6.18 3.92
C HIS A 83 17.37 -7.15 2.77
N LEU A 84 16.08 -7.40 2.52
CA LEU A 84 15.57 -8.01 1.31
C LEU A 84 15.06 -6.90 0.38
N VAL A 85 15.52 -6.92 -0.87
CA VAL A 85 15.12 -5.96 -1.89
C VAL A 85 14.37 -6.69 -2.99
N LEU A 86 13.19 -6.17 -3.34
CA LEU A 86 12.36 -6.66 -4.42
C LEU A 86 12.21 -5.56 -5.47
N LEU A 87 12.38 -5.92 -6.73
CA LEU A 87 11.97 -5.10 -7.87
C LEU A 87 10.69 -5.69 -8.46
N ILE A 88 9.61 -4.92 -8.39
CA ILE A 88 8.30 -5.34 -8.87
C ILE A 88 7.92 -4.48 -10.06
N ASN A 89 7.77 -5.10 -11.22
CA ASN A 89 7.31 -4.42 -12.42
C ASN A 89 5.82 -4.62 -12.58
N THR A 90 5.12 -3.59 -13.07
CA THR A 90 3.72 -3.69 -13.48
C THR A 90 3.57 -3.16 -14.88
N VAL A 91 2.92 -3.97 -15.73
CA VAL A 91 2.53 -3.60 -17.09
C VAL A 91 1.05 -3.28 -17.09
N ASP A 92 0.70 -2.06 -17.46
CA ASP A 92 -0.67 -1.62 -17.71
C ASP A 92 -0.97 -1.64 -19.21
N LYS A 93 -1.81 -2.59 -19.62
CA LYS A 93 -2.24 -2.74 -21.02
C LYS A 93 -3.34 -1.76 -21.40
N ASN A 94 -3.96 -1.05 -20.46
CA ASN A 94 -5.04 -0.09 -20.75
C ASN A 94 -4.54 1.37 -20.75
N GLY A 95 -3.23 1.59 -20.73
CA GLY A 95 -2.68 2.93 -20.69
C GLY A 95 -3.02 3.74 -21.94
N SER A 96 -3.34 5.02 -21.73
CA SER A 96 -3.62 5.98 -22.79
C SER A 96 -2.39 6.26 -23.66
N THR A 97 -2.59 6.52 -24.95
CA THR A 97 -1.53 6.99 -25.87
C THR A 97 -0.71 8.12 -25.27
N THR A 98 0.61 7.96 -25.29
CA THR A 98 1.55 8.97 -24.79
C THR A 98 1.98 9.86 -25.94
N VAL A 99 1.74 11.17 -25.80
CA VAL A 99 2.16 12.17 -26.78
C VAL A 99 3.45 12.83 -26.33
N VAL A 100 4.48 12.75 -27.16
CA VAL A 100 5.77 13.43 -26.98
C VAL A 100 5.84 14.57 -27.99
N LYS A 101 6.09 15.79 -27.51
CA LYS A 101 6.23 16.97 -28.34
C LYS A 101 7.65 17.51 -28.23
N ASN A 102 8.34 17.67 -29.36
CA ASN A 102 9.58 18.42 -29.42
C ASN A 102 9.25 19.92 -29.45
N ILE A 103 9.71 20.67 -28.44
CA ILE A 103 9.41 22.11 -28.33
C ILE A 103 10.24 22.96 -29.32
N ASN A 104 11.36 22.43 -29.82
CA ASN A 104 12.24 23.13 -30.75
C ASN A 104 11.80 22.91 -32.21
N THR A 105 11.37 21.70 -32.59
CA THR A 105 10.90 21.39 -33.96
C THR A 105 9.38 21.47 -34.11
N ASN A 106 8.64 21.60 -33.00
CA ASN A 106 7.17 21.54 -32.92
C ASN A 106 6.56 20.21 -33.41
N GLU A 107 7.38 19.20 -33.66
CA GLU A 107 6.95 17.86 -34.07
C GLU A 107 6.29 17.12 -32.90
N ARG A 108 5.31 16.28 -33.24
CA ARG A 108 4.58 15.44 -32.30
C ARG A 108 4.76 13.98 -32.68
N VAL A 109 5.07 13.16 -31.68
CA VAL A 109 5.15 11.71 -31.81
C VAL A 109 4.16 11.10 -30.83
N GLU A 110 3.30 10.23 -31.33
CA GLU A 110 2.39 9.44 -30.52
C GLU A 110 2.99 8.05 -30.30
N ILE A 111 3.07 7.65 -29.04
CA ILE A 111 3.59 6.34 -28.63
C ILE A 111 2.40 5.60 -28.01
N GLN A 112 1.84 4.62 -28.72
CA GLN A 112 0.79 3.75 -28.20
C GLN A 112 1.30 2.31 -28.04
N PRO A 113 0.85 1.57 -27.01
CA PRO A 113 1.11 0.14 -26.93
C PRO A 113 0.33 -0.60 -28.01
N LYS A 114 0.93 -1.64 -28.61
CA LYS A 114 0.20 -2.60 -29.43
C LYS A 114 -0.58 -3.56 -28.52
N HIS A 115 -1.76 -3.12 -28.06
CA HIS A 115 -2.59 -3.85 -27.11
C HIS A 115 -2.89 -5.30 -27.53
N GLU A 116 -3.15 -5.53 -28.82
CA GLU A 116 -3.41 -6.87 -29.39
C GLU A 116 -2.21 -7.81 -29.30
N GLN A 117 -1.00 -7.25 -29.24
CA GLN A 117 0.26 -7.99 -29.06
C GLN A 117 0.65 -8.13 -27.59
N GLY A 118 -0.20 -7.66 -26.68
CA GLY A 118 0.03 -7.70 -25.23
C GLY A 118 0.97 -6.61 -24.71
N GLU A 119 1.34 -5.62 -25.53
CA GLU A 119 2.14 -4.48 -25.08
C GLU A 119 1.34 -3.60 -24.11
N GLY A 120 2.05 -3.02 -23.14
CA GLY A 120 1.52 -2.05 -22.19
C GLY A 120 2.64 -1.19 -21.64
N TYR A 121 2.30 -0.14 -20.90
CA TYR A 121 3.32 0.67 -20.23
C TYR A 121 3.80 -0.04 -18.97
N GLU A 122 5.11 -0.17 -18.85
CA GLU A 122 5.75 -0.78 -17.69
C GLU A 122 6.22 0.29 -16.71
N VAL A 123 5.98 0.05 -15.43
CA VAL A 123 6.55 0.82 -14.32
C VAL A 123 7.14 -0.11 -13.28
N SER A 124 8.19 0.33 -12.58
CA SER A 124 8.88 -0.48 -11.57
C SER A 124 8.82 0.15 -10.18
N ALA A 125 8.46 -0.67 -9.19
CA ALA A 125 8.55 -0.34 -7.79
C ALA A 125 9.67 -1.14 -7.11
N HIS A 126 10.64 -0.43 -6.53
CA HIS A 126 11.57 -0.98 -5.54
C HIS A 126 10.87 -1.07 -4.19
N VAL A 127 11.00 -2.23 -3.55
CA VAL A 127 10.55 -2.53 -2.20
C VAL A 127 11.76 -3.00 -1.40
N VAL A 128 11.98 -2.40 -0.23
CA VAL A 128 13.03 -2.80 0.70
C VAL A 128 12.38 -3.21 2.00
N ILE A 129 12.75 -4.38 2.53
CA ILE A 129 12.22 -4.96 3.76
C ILE A 129 13.40 -5.32 4.66
N SER A 130 13.38 -4.87 5.92
CA SER A 130 14.37 -5.29 6.91
C SER A 130 14.26 -6.79 7.20
N LEU A 131 15.40 -7.47 7.33
CA LEU A 131 15.44 -8.87 7.79
C LEU A 131 15.34 -8.97 9.31
N SER A 132 15.69 -7.91 10.03
CA SER A 132 15.54 -7.80 11.48
C SER A 132 14.21 -7.12 11.81
N GLY A 133 13.50 -7.66 12.80
CA GLY A 133 12.18 -7.18 13.17
C GLY A 133 11.87 -7.50 14.62
N ASN A 134 10.85 -6.84 15.15
CA ASN A 134 10.35 -7.07 16.50
C ASN A 134 8.96 -7.70 16.43
N MET A 135 8.73 -8.75 17.20
CA MET A 135 7.43 -9.45 17.26
C MET A 135 6.85 -9.77 15.87
N ARG A 136 7.68 -10.31 14.95
CA ARG A 136 7.32 -10.66 13.56
C ARG A 136 6.95 -9.46 12.67
N THR A 137 7.22 -8.25 13.13
CA THR A 137 7.00 -7.01 12.39
C THR A 137 8.34 -6.43 11.95
N TYR A 138 8.43 -6.09 10.67
CA TYR A 138 9.65 -5.64 10.01
C TYR A 138 9.39 -4.30 9.34
N ASP A 139 10.38 -3.42 9.31
CA ASP A 139 10.26 -2.16 8.58
C ASP A 139 10.33 -2.43 7.08
N MET A 140 9.51 -1.71 6.33
CA MET A 140 9.39 -1.81 4.89
C MET A 140 9.24 -0.41 4.30
N ILE A 141 9.98 -0.14 3.23
CA ILE A 141 9.83 1.08 2.45
C ILE A 141 9.69 0.71 0.98
N TYR A 142 8.79 1.39 0.26
CA TYR A 142 8.65 1.16 -1.18
C TYR A 142 8.36 2.42 -1.96
N THR A 143 8.77 2.41 -3.23
CA THR A 143 8.56 3.48 -4.20
C THR A 143 7.13 3.49 -4.72
N VAL A 144 6.46 4.63 -4.59
CA VAL A 144 5.08 4.80 -5.06
C VAL A 144 5.07 4.89 -6.58
N THR A 145 4.40 3.94 -7.24
CA THR A 145 4.28 3.90 -8.69
C THR A 145 2.82 3.94 -9.15
N PRO A 146 2.53 4.59 -10.28
CA PRO A 146 1.22 4.55 -10.90
C PRO A 146 0.78 3.10 -11.16
N GLY A 147 -0.48 2.76 -10.87
CA GLY A 147 -0.99 1.42 -11.14
C GLY A 147 -0.62 0.35 -10.11
N ILE A 148 0.22 0.63 -9.12
CA ILE A 148 0.47 -0.26 -7.97
C ILE A 148 -0.05 0.41 -6.69
N SER A 149 -1.28 0.09 -6.29
CA SER A 149 -1.77 0.48 -4.97
C SER A 149 -1.10 -0.36 -3.88
N THR A 150 -1.02 0.14 -2.64
CA THR A 150 -0.54 -0.65 -1.48
C THR A 150 -1.29 -1.99 -1.36
N ALA A 151 -2.59 -2.01 -1.65
CA ALA A 151 -3.39 -3.23 -1.62
C ALA A 151 -2.96 -4.23 -2.70
N ARG A 152 -2.67 -3.75 -3.92
CA ARG A 152 -2.16 -4.58 -5.02
C ARG A 152 -0.76 -5.10 -4.72
N LEU A 153 0.10 -4.26 -4.15
CA LEU A 153 1.42 -4.67 -3.67
C LEU A 153 1.30 -5.78 -2.63
N ASN A 154 0.49 -5.58 -1.58
CA ASN A 154 0.28 -6.58 -0.54
C ASN A 154 -0.25 -7.90 -1.12
N SER A 155 -1.26 -7.83 -1.99
CA SER A 155 -1.80 -9.00 -2.70
C SER A 155 -0.74 -9.75 -3.52
N PHE A 156 0.20 -9.02 -4.14
CA PHE A 156 1.27 -9.63 -4.91
C PHE A 156 2.34 -10.27 -4.02
N LEU A 157 2.71 -9.61 -2.91
CA LEU A 157 3.61 -10.20 -1.92
C LEU A 157 3.02 -11.48 -1.30
N ASP A 158 1.73 -11.48 -0.98
CA ASP A 158 0.98 -12.66 -0.52
C ASP A 158 0.96 -13.79 -1.56
N ARG A 159 1.02 -13.44 -2.86
CA ARG A 159 1.14 -14.40 -3.94
C ARG A 159 2.54 -15.01 -4.01
N ILE A 160 3.59 -14.20 -3.84
CA ILE A 160 4.97 -14.70 -3.73
C ILE A 160 5.06 -15.71 -2.59
N LEU A 161 4.54 -15.37 -1.40
CA LEU A 161 4.54 -16.25 -0.23
C LEU A 161 3.73 -17.52 -0.42
N PHE A 162 2.64 -17.46 -1.20
CA PHE A 162 1.90 -18.66 -1.59
C PHE A 162 2.75 -19.61 -2.44
N GLU A 163 3.47 -19.11 -3.44
CA GLU A 163 4.35 -19.95 -4.28
C GLU A 163 5.57 -20.47 -3.49
N VAL A 164 6.09 -19.68 -2.55
CA VAL A 164 7.08 -20.15 -1.56
C VAL A 164 6.52 -21.35 -0.77
N ALA A 165 5.32 -21.22 -0.22
CA ALA A 165 4.71 -22.30 0.55
C ALA A 165 4.41 -23.55 -0.27
N LYS A 166 4.01 -23.37 -1.54
CA LYS A 166 3.74 -24.45 -2.48
C LYS A 166 5.02 -25.17 -2.93
N SER A 167 6.12 -24.44 -3.11
CA SER A 167 7.40 -25.03 -3.54
C SER A 167 8.17 -25.69 -2.39
N ASN A 168 7.79 -25.40 -1.14
CA ASN A 168 8.46 -25.87 0.06
C ASN A 168 7.46 -26.52 1.04
N GLU A 169 6.56 -27.38 0.56
CA GLU A 169 5.45 -27.91 1.38
C GLU A 169 5.91 -28.58 2.68
N GLU A 170 7.10 -29.18 2.71
CA GLU A 170 7.68 -29.77 3.92
C GLU A 170 7.85 -28.75 5.06
N LEU A 171 8.19 -27.51 4.73
CA LEU A 171 8.34 -26.41 5.69
C LEU A 171 6.99 -25.79 6.10
N PHE A 172 5.95 -25.99 5.29
CA PHE A 172 4.64 -25.34 5.45
C PHE A 172 3.49 -26.34 5.62
N THR A 173 3.80 -27.43 6.33
CA THR A 173 2.85 -28.47 6.70
C THR A 173 2.87 -28.68 8.21
N ALA A 174 1.68 -28.73 8.81
CA ALA A 174 1.48 -29.17 10.19
C ALA A 174 0.78 -30.53 10.23
N LYS A 175 1.07 -31.32 11.27
CA LYS A 175 0.36 -32.57 11.53
C LYS A 175 -1.09 -32.29 11.93
N HIS A 176 -2.03 -33.11 11.47
CA HIS A 176 -3.41 -32.99 11.90
C HIS A 176 -3.52 -33.28 13.42
N PRO A 177 -4.24 -32.45 14.21
CA PRO A 177 -4.31 -32.59 15.67
C PRO A 177 -4.80 -33.95 16.17
N THR A 178 -5.59 -34.67 15.35
CA THR A 178 -6.17 -35.97 15.69
C THR A 178 -5.45 -37.16 15.06
N ASN A 179 -4.28 -36.97 14.42
CA ASN A 179 -3.50 -38.02 13.73
C ASN A 179 -4.34 -38.89 12.78
N VAL A 180 -5.36 -38.30 12.14
CA VAL A 180 -6.26 -39.04 11.25
C VAL A 180 -5.50 -39.38 9.98
N VAL A 181 -5.52 -40.66 9.64
CA VAL A 181 -4.97 -41.18 8.39
C VAL A 181 -6.05 -41.08 7.33
N SER A 182 -5.73 -40.54 6.16
CA SER A 182 -6.66 -40.50 5.03
C SER A 182 -7.08 -41.92 4.64
N ALA A 183 -8.39 -42.16 4.59
CA ALA A 183 -8.96 -43.46 4.20
C ALA A 183 -8.55 -43.88 2.78
N THR A 184 -8.24 -42.92 1.91
CA THR A 184 -7.89 -43.16 0.50
C THR A 184 -6.39 -43.34 0.29
N SER A 185 -5.56 -42.51 0.95
CA SER A 185 -4.10 -42.52 0.70
C SER A 185 -3.30 -43.30 1.75
N LYS A 186 -3.93 -43.74 2.85
CA LYS A 186 -3.28 -44.36 4.02
C LYS A 186 -2.10 -43.54 4.59
N LYS A 187 -2.08 -42.22 4.33
CA LYS A 187 -1.10 -41.27 4.86
C LYS A 187 -1.79 -40.32 5.83
N ASP A 188 -1.04 -39.85 6.82
CA ASP A 188 -1.51 -38.83 7.75
C ASP A 188 -2.08 -37.63 7.00
N LEU A 189 -3.27 -37.17 7.41
CA LEU A 189 -3.81 -35.92 6.91
C LEU A 189 -2.87 -34.78 7.32
N LYS A 190 -2.41 -34.05 6.31
CA LYS A 190 -1.51 -32.91 6.44
C LYS A 190 -2.33 -31.63 6.38
N ILE A 191 -2.09 -30.72 7.31
CA ILE A 191 -2.67 -29.38 7.26
C ILE A 191 -1.64 -28.48 6.58
N LEU A 192 -1.99 -27.96 5.41
CA LEU A 192 -1.14 -27.04 4.67
C LEU A 192 -1.44 -25.62 5.16
N TYR A 193 -0.40 -24.86 5.41
CA TYR A 193 -0.48 -23.43 5.69
C TYR A 193 0.45 -22.64 4.77
N LYS A 194 0.37 -21.32 4.83
CA LYS A 194 1.28 -20.41 4.13
C LYS A 194 1.58 -19.20 5.01
N PRO A 195 2.76 -18.60 4.89
CA PRO A 195 2.98 -17.28 5.43
C PRO A 195 2.16 -16.25 4.64
N VAL A 196 1.80 -15.16 5.30
CA VAL A 196 1.14 -14.00 4.71
C VAL A 196 1.76 -12.72 5.25
N PHE A 197 1.68 -11.65 4.49
CA PHE A 197 2.05 -10.32 4.95
C PHE A 197 0.80 -9.50 5.28
N ASP A 198 0.92 -8.75 6.37
CA ASP A 198 0.00 -7.66 6.69
C ASP A 198 0.78 -6.34 6.67
N LEU A 199 0.44 -5.50 5.69
CA LEU A 199 1.12 -4.23 5.44
C LEU A 199 0.35 -3.11 6.14
N THR A 200 1.01 -2.45 7.09
CA THR A 200 0.49 -1.28 7.80
C THR A 200 1.34 -0.07 7.49
N GLY A 201 0.74 1.04 7.07
CA GLY A 201 1.49 2.27 6.83
C GLY A 201 2.04 2.85 8.13
N MET A 202 3.33 3.21 8.15
CA MET A 202 3.92 3.86 9.31
C MET A 202 3.38 5.28 9.42
N LEU A 203 2.87 5.62 10.60
CA LEU A 203 2.43 6.97 10.87
C LEU A 203 3.60 7.94 10.84
N ASP A 204 3.39 9.06 10.18
CA ASP A 204 4.27 10.21 10.28
C ASP A 204 4.11 10.89 11.65
N LYS A 205 4.73 10.30 12.67
CA LYS A 205 4.69 10.79 14.05
C LYS A 205 5.17 12.24 14.15
N GLU A 206 6.13 12.62 13.32
CA GLU A 206 6.63 13.98 13.28
C GLU A 206 5.61 14.95 12.70
N LEU A 207 4.94 14.58 11.59
CA LEU A 207 3.79 15.33 11.08
C LEU A 207 2.69 15.45 12.14
N PHE A 208 2.33 14.37 12.85
CA PHE A 208 1.32 14.47 13.91
C PHE A 208 1.75 15.39 15.05
N ASN A 209 2.99 15.29 15.51
CA ASN A 209 3.50 16.17 16.55
C ASN A 209 3.53 17.63 16.09
N LYS A 210 3.94 17.89 14.84
CA LYS A 210 3.95 19.24 14.26
C LYS A 210 2.54 19.77 13.98
N LEU A 211 1.57 18.91 13.65
CA LEU A 211 0.16 19.26 13.54
C LEU A 211 -0.44 19.64 14.89
N SER A 212 -0.08 18.93 15.96
CA SER A 212 -0.46 19.32 17.32
C SER A 212 0.11 20.69 17.71
N GLN A 213 1.31 21.04 17.24
CA GLN A 213 1.96 22.32 17.56
C GLN A 213 1.50 23.51 16.70
N LYS A 214 1.38 23.34 15.37
CA LYS A 214 1.00 24.41 14.43
C LYS A 214 -0.51 24.54 14.25
N GLY A 215 -1.28 23.56 14.70
CA GLY A 215 -2.74 23.52 14.57
C GLY A 215 -3.23 23.03 13.20
N LEU A 216 -4.46 22.54 13.17
CA LEU A 216 -5.19 22.32 11.92
C LEU A 216 -5.59 23.68 11.31
N SER A 217 -5.54 23.83 9.99
CA SER A 217 -5.89 25.09 9.34
C SER A 217 -7.39 25.23 9.08
N ASP A 218 -8.09 24.12 8.81
CA ASP A 218 -9.54 24.13 8.63
C ASP A 218 -10.12 22.72 8.86
N VAL A 219 -11.32 22.65 9.42
CA VAL A 219 -12.04 21.38 9.61
C VAL A 219 -13.48 21.59 9.17
N ILE A 220 -13.88 20.92 8.09
CA ILE A 220 -15.17 21.13 7.44
C ILE A 220 -15.96 19.83 7.48
N LEU A 221 -17.10 19.83 8.15
CA LEU A 221 -18.09 18.77 8.08
C LEU A 221 -18.94 18.95 6.82
N ILE A 222 -19.24 17.87 6.11
CA ILE A 222 -20.05 17.89 4.87
C ILE A 222 -21.16 16.86 5.02
N LYS A 223 -22.40 17.28 4.79
CA LYS A 223 -23.58 16.44 4.72
C LYS A 223 -24.12 16.48 3.31
N ASP A 224 -24.20 15.32 2.66
CA ASP A 224 -24.77 15.21 1.34
C ASP A 224 -26.29 15.42 1.45
N GLN A 225 -26.85 16.30 0.60
CA GLN A 225 -28.28 16.61 0.61
C GLN A 225 -28.95 16.07 -0.65
N TYR A 226 -30.20 15.64 -0.52
CA TYR A 226 -30.99 15.06 -1.61
C TYR A 226 -32.42 15.61 -1.67
N ASP A 227 -32.77 16.53 -0.75
CA ASP A 227 -34.13 17.08 -0.62
C ASP A 227 -34.39 18.18 -1.64
N THR A 228 -35.58 18.24 -2.23
CA THR A 228 -35.92 19.28 -3.22
C THR A 228 -36.42 20.56 -2.54
N ILE A 229 -35.87 21.71 -2.95
CA ILE A 229 -36.34 23.03 -2.53
C ILE A 229 -37.15 23.65 -3.65
N ASN A 230 -38.43 23.92 -3.38
CA ASN A 230 -39.29 24.68 -4.26
C ASN A 230 -39.13 26.18 -3.96
N ALA A 231 -38.54 26.92 -4.88
CA ALA A 231 -38.44 28.37 -4.79
C ALA A 231 -39.56 29.03 -5.62
N PRO A 232 -40.14 30.16 -5.16
CA PRO A 232 -41.02 30.94 -6.01
C PRO A 232 -40.26 31.41 -7.26
N ASP A 233 -40.93 31.35 -8.43
CA ASP A 233 -40.44 31.78 -9.76
C ASP A 233 -39.43 30.87 -10.48
N VAL A 234 -39.34 29.58 -10.12
CA VAL A 234 -38.48 28.61 -10.83
C VAL A 234 -39.28 27.41 -11.35
N ASN A 235 -39.14 27.10 -12.64
CA ASN A 235 -39.86 26.00 -13.30
C ASN A 235 -39.40 24.59 -12.85
N SER A 236 -38.26 24.49 -12.16
CA SER A 236 -37.70 23.23 -11.67
C SER A 236 -37.24 23.39 -10.21
N PRO A 237 -37.42 22.36 -9.37
CA PRO A 237 -36.95 22.39 -7.99
C PRO A 237 -35.43 22.46 -7.94
N TYR A 238 -34.89 23.23 -6.98
CA TYR A 238 -33.47 23.17 -6.66
C TYR A 238 -33.18 21.88 -5.88
N ILE A 239 -32.11 21.19 -6.24
CA ILE A 239 -31.61 20.03 -5.50
C ILE A 239 -30.27 20.46 -4.88
N PRO A 240 -30.23 20.84 -3.59
CA PRO A 240 -29.00 21.09 -2.88
C PRO A 240 -28.19 19.80 -2.85
N THR A 241 -26.91 19.88 -3.21
CA THR A 241 -26.03 18.71 -3.30
C THR A 241 -25.27 18.45 -2.00
N GLU A 242 -24.96 19.50 -1.24
CA GLU A 242 -24.24 19.39 0.02
C GLU A 242 -24.53 20.57 0.95
N SER A 243 -24.41 20.32 2.26
CA SER A 243 -24.35 21.35 3.30
C SER A 243 -23.06 21.21 4.09
N THR A 244 -22.42 22.33 4.43
CA THR A 244 -21.11 22.32 5.09
C THR A 244 -21.14 23.09 6.41
N LEU A 245 -20.45 22.56 7.41
CA LEU A 245 -20.20 23.22 8.68
C LEU A 245 -18.69 23.34 8.89
N ARG A 246 -18.20 24.58 8.95
CA ARG A 246 -16.80 24.86 9.20
C ARG A 246 -16.56 25.01 10.70
N LEU A 247 -15.65 24.19 11.24
CA LEU A 247 -15.22 24.22 12.62
C LEU A 247 -13.89 24.93 12.73
N LEU A 248 -13.79 25.86 13.67
CA LEU A 248 -12.50 26.38 14.12
C LEU A 248 -11.81 25.28 14.95
N PRO A 249 -10.61 24.81 14.57
CA PRO A 249 -9.95 23.73 15.29
C PRO A 249 -9.58 24.11 16.71
N ASN A 250 -9.97 23.29 17.69
CA ASN A 250 -9.66 23.48 19.11
C ASN A 250 -9.29 22.13 19.75
N HIS A 251 -8.19 21.56 19.28
CA HIS A 251 -7.81 20.17 19.57
C HIS A 251 -6.85 19.97 20.75
N GLY A 252 -6.30 21.05 21.33
CA GLY A 252 -5.20 20.95 22.28
C GLY A 252 -4.04 20.12 21.70
N ASP A 253 -3.38 19.31 22.53
CA ASP A 253 -2.23 18.51 22.09
C ASP A 253 -2.62 17.22 21.34
N ASN A 254 -3.90 16.81 21.40
CA ASN A 254 -4.37 15.54 20.85
C ASN A 254 -5.28 15.73 19.62
N VAL A 255 -4.66 16.14 18.50
CA VAL A 255 -5.34 16.34 17.20
C VAL A 255 -6.16 15.13 16.78
N VAL A 256 -5.62 13.92 16.90
CA VAL A 256 -6.29 12.68 16.46
C VAL A 256 -7.51 12.36 17.33
N GLY A 257 -7.35 12.46 18.65
CA GLY A 257 -8.47 12.26 19.57
C GLY A 257 -9.58 13.28 19.33
N TRP A 258 -9.22 14.54 19.09
CA TRP A 258 -10.19 15.58 18.78
C TRP A 258 -10.93 15.33 17.47
N LEU A 259 -10.23 14.98 16.38
CA LEU A 259 -10.87 14.66 15.09
C LEU A 259 -11.85 13.47 15.20
N LYS A 260 -11.51 12.45 15.99
CA LYS A 260 -12.40 11.32 16.27
C LYS A 260 -13.65 11.74 17.04
N ASN A 261 -13.49 12.57 18.06
CA ASN A 261 -14.61 13.05 18.88
C ASN A 261 -15.55 13.91 18.05
N VAL A 262 -15.01 14.83 17.22
CA VAL A 262 -15.79 15.64 16.28
C VAL A 262 -16.57 14.73 15.34
N ALA A 263 -15.92 13.79 14.66
CA ALA A 263 -16.61 12.91 13.72
C ALA A 263 -17.69 12.05 14.38
N SER A 264 -17.37 11.42 15.53
CA SER A 264 -18.33 10.60 16.26
C SER A 264 -19.55 11.39 16.72
N HIS A 265 -19.34 12.63 17.20
CA HIS A 265 -20.41 13.50 17.65
C HIS A 265 -21.31 13.96 16.50
N PHE A 266 -20.73 14.50 15.42
CA PHE A 266 -21.48 15.09 14.30
C PHE A 266 -22.02 14.06 13.28
N ASN A 267 -21.58 12.80 13.35
CA ASN A 267 -22.19 11.69 12.61
C ASN A 267 -23.59 11.32 13.12
N GLN A 268 -23.94 11.70 14.35
CA GLN A 268 -25.26 11.41 14.90
C GLN A 268 -26.30 12.36 14.31
N ASP A 269 -27.46 11.84 13.91
CA ASP A 269 -28.56 12.64 13.33
C ASP A 269 -28.99 13.80 14.24
N LEU A 270 -28.98 13.57 15.56
CA LEU A 270 -29.31 14.58 16.57
C LEU A 270 -28.34 15.77 16.57
N ASN A 271 -27.11 15.59 16.07
CA ASN A 271 -26.08 16.62 16.01
C ASN A 271 -25.79 17.05 14.55
N GLY A 272 -26.74 16.82 13.64
CA GLY A 272 -26.68 17.26 12.25
C GLY A 272 -26.57 16.13 11.22
N GLY A 273 -26.04 14.95 11.60
CA GLY A 273 -25.91 13.79 10.72
C GLY A 273 -25.02 14.08 9.50
N TYR A 274 -23.79 14.56 9.74
CA TYR A 274 -22.82 14.85 8.69
C TYR A 274 -22.13 13.57 8.22
N ASP A 275 -21.94 13.40 6.91
CA ASP A 275 -21.38 12.20 6.27
C ASP A 275 -19.85 12.20 6.18
N LYS A 276 -19.26 13.38 6.02
CA LYS A 276 -17.81 13.54 5.76
C LYS A 276 -17.19 14.60 6.66
N LEU A 277 -15.92 14.41 7.00
CA LEU A 277 -15.06 15.34 7.71
C LEU A 277 -13.83 15.63 6.82
N LYS A 278 -13.70 16.88 6.39
CA LYS A 278 -12.59 17.36 5.57
C LYS A 278 -11.64 18.16 6.44
N VAL A 279 -10.40 17.72 6.52
CA VAL A 279 -9.34 18.33 7.35
C VAL A 279 -8.31 18.96 6.44
N LYS A 280 -8.06 20.25 6.62
CA LYS A 280 -6.96 20.97 5.98
C LYS A 280 -5.88 21.26 7.01
N PHE A 281 -4.63 21.14 6.57
CA PHE A 281 -3.47 21.49 7.38
C PHE A 281 -2.32 21.95 6.48
N GLN A 282 -1.37 22.68 7.06
CA GLN A 282 -0.14 23.02 6.37
C GLN A 282 0.90 21.94 6.64
N ASP A 283 1.40 21.34 5.56
CA ASP A 283 2.51 20.38 5.66
C ASP A 283 3.73 21.11 6.25
N PRO A 284 4.25 20.67 7.41
CA PRO A 284 5.33 21.37 8.07
C PRO A 284 6.66 21.31 7.34
N GLU A 285 6.88 20.32 6.49
CA GLU A 285 8.14 20.13 5.76
C GLU A 285 8.12 20.89 4.45
N THR A 286 7.04 20.76 3.68
CA THR A 286 6.92 21.39 2.36
C THR A 286 6.27 22.78 2.43
N ASN A 287 5.71 23.15 3.57
CA ASN A 287 4.90 24.34 3.79
C ASN A 287 3.68 24.48 2.86
N LYS A 288 3.29 23.40 2.17
CA LYS A 288 2.15 23.36 1.23
C LYS A 288 0.86 22.97 1.95
N PRO A 289 -0.30 23.54 1.56
CA PRO A 289 -1.58 23.11 2.12
C PRO A 289 -1.91 21.68 1.66
N ARG A 290 -2.28 20.82 2.61
CA ARG A 290 -2.83 19.49 2.36
C ARG A 290 -4.28 19.43 2.84
N GLN A 291 -5.07 18.61 2.18
CA GLN A 291 -6.46 18.35 2.53
C GLN A 291 -6.71 16.85 2.52
N VAL A 292 -7.49 16.39 3.49
CA VAL A 292 -7.91 14.99 3.62
C VAL A 292 -9.40 14.92 3.92
N ASP A 293 -10.09 14.00 3.24
CA ASP A 293 -11.52 13.79 3.42
C ASP A 293 -11.74 12.42 4.09
N PHE A 294 -12.45 12.41 5.22
CA PHE A 294 -12.82 11.23 5.98
C PHE A 294 -14.33 11.02 5.95
N LYS A 295 -14.79 9.78 6.04
CA LYS A 295 -16.19 9.50 6.40
C LYS A 295 -16.35 9.59 7.91
N THR A 296 -17.31 10.36 8.39
CA THR A 296 -17.56 10.56 9.83
C THR A 296 -17.93 9.26 10.54
N SER A 297 -18.66 8.37 9.85
CA SER A 297 -19.05 7.05 10.33
C SER A 297 -17.91 6.05 10.52
N ASN A 298 -16.72 6.31 9.96
CA ASN A 298 -15.59 5.38 10.04
C ASN A 298 -14.22 6.08 10.04
N ILE A 299 -14.02 6.99 11.00
CA ILE A 299 -12.67 7.50 11.33
C ILE A 299 -11.95 6.48 12.21
N ASN A 300 -11.60 5.34 11.61
CA ASN A 300 -10.70 4.39 12.25
C ASN A 300 -9.26 4.94 12.23
N LEU A 301 -8.45 4.61 13.24
CA LEU A 301 -7.01 4.89 13.28
C LEU A 301 -6.36 4.40 11.99
N ASN A 302 -6.73 3.22 11.52
CA ASN A 302 -6.24 2.62 10.27
C ASN A 302 -6.56 3.44 9.00
N ASN A 303 -7.64 4.24 8.99
CA ASN A 303 -8.00 5.09 7.83
C ASN A 303 -7.27 6.44 7.87
N LEU A 304 -7.08 6.99 9.07
CA LEU A 304 -6.16 8.12 9.30
C LEU A 304 -4.73 7.69 8.93
N GLU A 305 -4.29 6.52 9.39
CA GLU A 305 -3.00 5.90 9.08
C GLU A 305 -2.74 5.80 7.58
N LYS A 306 -3.72 5.31 6.82
CA LYS A 306 -3.62 5.23 5.35
C LYS A 306 -3.43 6.59 4.66
N THR A 307 -3.90 7.68 5.27
CA THR A 307 -3.75 9.01 4.68
C THR A 307 -2.49 9.73 5.17
N PHE A 308 -2.08 9.45 6.40
CA PHE A 308 -0.90 10.02 7.05
C PHE A 308 0.30 9.06 7.06
N ILE A 309 0.36 8.15 6.08
CA ILE A 309 1.54 7.31 5.88
C ILE A 309 2.74 8.22 5.66
N LYS A 310 3.79 8.00 6.45
CA LYS A 310 5.09 8.69 6.30
C LYS A 310 5.56 8.54 4.87
N LYS A 311 5.86 9.68 4.26
CA LYS A 311 6.34 9.79 2.88
C LYS A 311 7.69 10.48 2.92
N SER A 312 8.59 10.04 2.06
CA SER A 312 9.86 10.72 1.86
C SER A 312 10.11 10.87 0.37
N ILE A 313 10.87 11.89 0.00
CA ILE A 313 11.28 12.11 -1.38
C ILE A 313 12.74 11.71 -1.48
N LEU A 314 13.04 10.77 -2.37
CA LEU A 314 14.40 10.48 -2.79
C LEU A 314 14.76 11.48 -3.87
N GLU A 315 15.86 12.20 -3.68
CA GLU A 315 16.35 13.22 -4.62
C GLU A 315 17.86 13.03 -4.86
N HIS A 316 18.43 13.89 -5.70
CA HIS A 316 19.86 13.91 -6.03
C HIS A 316 20.36 12.58 -6.59
N PHE A 317 19.64 12.04 -7.56
CA PHE A 317 20.08 10.87 -8.30
C PHE A 317 21.21 11.23 -9.28
N SER A 318 22.13 10.29 -9.49
CA SER A 318 23.26 10.44 -10.42
C SER A 318 22.83 10.64 -11.87
N SER A 319 21.63 10.21 -12.24
CA SER A 319 21.09 10.29 -13.59
C SER A 319 19.57 10.45 -13.61
N ARG A 320 19.02 10.76 -14.79
CA ARG A 320 17.57 10.82 -14.97
C ARG A 320 16.96 9.45 -14.78
N LEU A 321 15.91 9.42 -13.98
CA LEU A 321 15.21 8.20 -13.61
C LEU A 321 14.35 7.67 -14.75
N LYS A 322 14.23 6.35 -14.80
CA LYS A 322 13.37 5.62 -15.75
C LYS A 322 12.03 5.32 -15.08
N ASP A 323 11.04 5.00 -15.92
CA ASP A 323 9.74 4.53 -15.45
C ASP A 323 9.82 3.06 -15.00
N SER A 324 10.63 2.25 -15.70
CA SER A 324 10.88 0.86 -15.35
C SER A 324 12.36 0.45 -15.44
N TYR A 325 12.68 -0.64 -14.76
CA TYR A 325 14.00 -1.22 -14.59
C TYR A 325 13.94 -2.73 -14.78
N VAL A 326 15.03 -3.32 -15.28
CA VAL A 326 15.18 -4.77 -15.46
C VAL A 326 15.88 -5.42 -14.27
N LYS A 327 16.69 -4.63 -13.54
CA LYS A 327 17.45 -5.04 -12.37
C LYS A 327 17.32 -4.01 -11.26
N ILE A 328 17.55 -4.44 -10.02
CA ILE A 328 17.57 -3.54 -8.88
C ILE A 328 18.62 -2.44 -9.12
N ASP A 329 18.24 -1.21 -8.80
CA ASP A 329 19.11 -0.04 -8.92
C ASP A 329 19.70 0.22 -7.54
N SER A 330 21.03 0.13 -7.43
CA SER A 330 21.71 0.22 -6.14
C SER A 330 21.61 1.62 -5.52
N GLU A 331 21.49 2.68 -6.33
CA GLU A 331 21.35 4.03 -5.81
C GLU A 331 20.00 4.21 -5.12
N PHE A 332 18.93 3.62 -5.66
CA PHE A 332 17.63 3.55 -4.98
C PHE A 332 17.74 2.82 -3.65
N VAL A 333 18.34 1.64 -3.66
CA VAL A 333 18.41 0.79 -2.47
C VAL A 333 19.17 1.48 -1.34
N VAL A 334 20.34 2.06 -1.63
CA VAL A 334 21.13 2.78 -0.63
C VAL A 334 20.33 3.92 -0.03
N LYS A 335 19.75 4.79 -0.87
CA LYS A 335 18.95 5.93 -0.38
C LYS A 335 17.70 5.49 0.38
N MET A 336 17.08 4.35 0.04
CA MET A 336 15.93 3.82 0.75
C MET A 336 16.31 3.22 2.11
N ILE A 337 17.43 2.49 2.19
CA ILE A 337 17.95 1.95 3.45
C ILE A 337 18.34 3.09 4.41
N ASP A 338 18.95 4.18 3.91
CA ASP A 338 19.32 5.34 4.72
C ASP A 338 18.12 6.07 5.36
N LEU A 339 16.90 5.84 4.85
CA LEU A 339 15.66 6.46 5.34
C LEU A 339 14.85 5.57 6.30
N MET A 340 15.18 4.28 6.37
CA MET A 340 14.57 3.33 7.31
C MET A 340 15.18 3.53 8.69
#